data_AF-A0A945TRR7-F1
#
_entry.id   AF-A0A945TRR7-F1
#
_cell.length_a   1.000
_cell.length_b   1.000
_cell.length_c   1.000
_cell.angle_alpha   90.00
_cell.angle_beta   90.00
_cell.angle_gamma   90.00
#
_symmetry.space_group_name_H-M   'P 1'
#
loop_
_entity.id
_entity.type
_entity.pdbx_description
1 polymer ?
#
loop_
_entity_poly.entity_id
_entity_poly.type
_entity_poly.pdbx_seq_one_letter_code
_entity_poly.pdbx_strand_id
1 'polypeptide(L)'
;MTDCPEIDFIRYPLDKGIDAVADTITACQKQLDSKQYCSLPGFFPADTLAKILTEVDNLMPHANQADSLRNCYLQRYPDPLFPDDHPRNIMNRARYRMIPADLFAAESPLKKLYFWNPFRTLIARIVGESVLYPSEDPLQPVNVICYGSGDQSAWHYDSDNAFTMTLMLQSAERG
;
A
#
# COMPACT_ATOMS: atom_id res chain seq x y z
N MET A 1 -21.28 5.83 -16.45
CA MET A 1 -21.08 4.93 -15.29
C MET A 1 -20.17 5.67 -14.34
N THR A 2 -20.58 5.87 -13.09
CA THR A 2 -19.82 6.66 -12.13
C THR A 2 -18.53 5.93 -11.77
N ASP A 3 -17.38 6.59 -11.96
CA ASP A 3 -16.03 6.15 -11.53
C ASP A 3 -15.86 6.11 -10.00
N CYS A 4 -16.96 5.92 -9.27
CA CYS A 4 -16.98 5.89 -7.82
C CYS A 4 -16.58 4.48 -7.35
N PRO A 5 -15.52 4.33 -6.53
CA PRO A 5 -15.15 3.04 -5.98
C PRO A 5 -16.18 2.56 -4.96
N GLU A 6 -16.31 1.25 -4.83
CA GLU A 6 -17.17 0.61 -3.83
C GLU A 6 -16.48 0.64 -2.46
N ILE A 7 -16.59 1.72 -1.70
CA ILE A 7 -16.03 1.84 -0.35
C ILE A 7 -17.13 1.87 0.71
N ASP A 8 -16.78 1.76 1.99
CA ASP A 8 -17.72 1.92 3.09
C ASP A 8 -18.05 3.41 3.29
N PHE A 9 -19.05 3.91 2.57
CA PHE A 9 -19.55 5.28 2.67
C PHE A 9 -20.31 5.59 3.96
N ILE A 10 -20.70 4.57 4.73
CA ILE A 10 -21.29 4.79 6.06
C ILE A 10 -20.18 5.21 7.02
N ARG A 11 -19.03 4.51 6.96
CA ARG A 11 -17.86 4.80 7.79
C ARG A 11 -17.04 5.99 7.27
N TYR A 12 -16.92 6.11 5.96
CA TYR A 12 -16.12 7.13 5.27
C TYR A 12 -16.99 7.84 4.22
N PRO A 13 -17.85 8.79 4.63
CA PRO A 13 -18.82 9.47 3.76
C PRO A 13 -18.18 10.46 2.76
N LEU A 14 -17.19 10.00 1.99
CA LEU A 14 -16.45 10.75 0.99
C LEU A 14 -17.32 11.18 -0.21
N ASP A 15 -18.47 10.51 -0.41
CA ASP A 15 -19.51 10.90 -1.37
C ASP A 15 -20.22 12.20 -0.95
N LYS A 16 -20.18 12.55 0.33
CA LYS A 16 -20.76 13.79 0.89
C LYS A 16 -19.75 14.95 0.94
N GLY A 17 -18.56 14.75 0.37
CA GLY A 17 -17.49 15.74 0.35
C GLY A 17 -16.49 15.60 1.50
N ILE A 18 -15.38 16.33 1.39
CA ILE A 18 -14.24 16.20 2.31
C ILE A 18 -14.57 16.62 3.75
N ASP A 19 -15.52 17.54 3.95
CA ASP A 19 -15.90 18.01 5.28
C ASP A 19 -16.62 16.92 6.08
N ALA A 20 -17.28 15.97 5.41
CA ALA A 20 -17.94 14.84 6.06
C ALA A 20 -16.96 13.85 6.72
N VAL A 21 -15.66 13.94 6.41
CA VAL A 21 -14.59 13.12 6.99
C VAL A 21 -13.55 13.95 7.75
N ALA A 22 -13.87 15.19 8.14
CA ALA A 22 -12.95 16.08 8.86
C ALA A 22 -12.45 15.49 10.20
N ASP A 23 -13.32 14.81 10.93
CA ASP A 23 -12.96 14.14 12.19
C ASP A 23 -11.98 12.98 11.95
N THR A 24 -12.19 12.20 10.87
CA THR A 24 -11.28 11.14 10.44
C THR A 24 -9.90 11.71 10.10
N ILE A 25 -9.85 12.81 9.34
CA ILE A 25 -8.60 13.50 9.00
C ILE A 25 -7.86 13.93 10.26
N THR A 26 -8.54 14.62 11.17
CA THR A 26 -7.96 15.13 12.42
C THR A 26 -7.46 13.98 13.31
N ALA A 27 -8.22 12.89 13.40
CA ALA A 27 -7.81 11.71 14.17
C ALA A 27 -6.58 11.04 13.56
N CYS A 28 -6.52 10.90 12.24
CA CYS A 28 -5.37 10.33 11.53
C CYS A 28 -4.12 11.21 11.68
N GLN A 29 -4.23 12.53 11.52
CA GLN A 29 -3.12 13.48 11.73
C GLN A 29 -2.54 13.34 13.14
N LYS A 30 -3.39 13.33 14.17
CA LYS A 30 -2.94 13.14 15.56
C LYS A 30 -2.25 11.78 15.77
N GLN A 31 -2.71 10.73 15.09
CA GLN A 31 -2.07 9.41 15.14
C GLN A 31 -0.72 9.42 14.43
N LEU A 32 -0.60 10.07 13.27
CA LEU A 32 0.68 10.26 12.58
C LEU A 32 1.68 11.00 13.48
N ASP A 33 1.28 12.11 14.09
CA ASP A 33 2.17 12.89 14.97
C ASP A 33 2.68 12.07 16.17
N SER A 34 1.79 11.29 16.79
CA SER A 34 2.11 10.57 18.04
C SER A 34 2.67 9.16 17.84
N LYS A 35 2.37 8.50 16.72
CA LYS A 35 2.69 7.08 16.48
C LYS A 35 3.45 6.83 15.19
N GLN A 36 3.59 7.82 14.32
CA GLN A 36 4.17 7.70 12.97
C GLN A 36 3.35 6.83 12.00
N TYR A 37 2.12 6.43 12.39
CA TYR A 37 1.18 5.72 11.53
C TYR A 37 -0.26 6.00 11.95
N CYS A 38 -1.19 5.87 11.01
CA CYS A 38 -2.63 5.83 11.25
C CYS A 38 -3.27 4.71 10.44
N SER A 39 -4.48 4.28 10.80
CA SER A 39 -5.19 3.24 10.05
C SER A 39 -6.65 3.61 9.77
N LEU A 40 -7.13 3.16 8.61
CA LEU A 40 -8.53 3.31 8.16
C LEU A 40 -9.15 1.91 7.98
N PRO A 41 -9.53 1.23 9.08
CA PRO A 41 -10.00 -0.15 9.00
C PRO A 41 -11.39 -0.25 8.36
N GLY A 42 -11.65 -1.35 7.64
CA GLY A 42 -12.95 -1.57 6.99
C GLY A 42 -13.23 -0.60 5.85
N PHE A 43 -12.18 -0.08 5.20
CA PHE A 43 -12.32 0.87 4.09
C PHE A 43 -13.07 0.27 2.90
N PHE A 44 -12.77 -0.99 2.58
CA PHE A 44 -13.55 -1.78 1.63
C PHE A 44 -14.62 -2.62 2.36
N PRO A 45 -15.89 -2.59 1.92
CA PRO A 45 -16.89 -3.55 2.34
C PRO A 45 -16.46 -4.99 2.01
N ALA A 46 -16.98 -5.96 2.76
CA ALA A 46 -16.62 -7.37 2.60
C ALA A 46 -16.82 -7.89 1.16
N ASP A 47 -17.93 -7.51 0.52
CA ASP A 47 -18.22 -7.94 -0.85
C ASP A 47 -17.22 -7.37 -1.87
N THR A 48 -16.80 -6.11 -1.70
CA THR A 48 -15.78 -5.50 -2.55
C THR A 48 -14.42 -6.14 -2.31
N LEU A 49 -14.08 -6.43 -1.04
CA LEU A 49 -12.85 -7.13 -0.71
C LEU A 49 -12.81 -8.53 -1.35
N ALA A 50 -13.92 -9.27 -1.32
CA ALA A 50 -14.02 -10.57 -1.98
C ALA A 50 -13.81 -10.51 -3.50
N LYS A 51 -14.34 -9.46 -4.16
CA LYS A 51 -14.07 -9.20 -5.60
C LYS A 51 -12.59 -8.93 -5.85
N ILE A 52 -11.96 -8.10 -5.02
CA ILE A 52 -10.52 -7.77 -5.14
C ILE A 52 -9.68 -9.04 -4.98
N LEU A 53 -9.96 -9.86 -3.96
CA LEU A 53 -9.23 -11.11 -3.73
C LEU A 53 -9.39 -12.09 -4.91
N THR A 54 -10.60 -12.21 -5.46
CA THR A 54 -10.83 -13.02 -6.67
C THR A 54 -10.03 -12.51 -7.86
N GLU A 55 -9.97 -11.19 -8.07
CA GLU A 55 -9.14 -10.59 -9.13
C GLU A 55 -7.65 -10.88 -8.91
N VAL A 56 -7.15 -10.69 -7.68
CA VAL A 56 -5.77 -10.97 -7.29
C VAL A 56 -5.43 -12.45 -7.54
N ASP A 57 -6.26 -13.39 -7.09
CA ASP A 57 -6.06 -14.83 -7.27
C ASP A 57 -5.97 -15.23 -8.74
N ASN A 58 -6.81 -14.63 -9.60
CA ASN A 58 -6.76 -14.86 -11.05
C ASN A 58 -5.47 -14.32 -11.69
N LEU A 59 -4.88 -13.27 -11.13
CA LEU A 59 -3.64 -12.65 -11.61
C LEU A 59 -2.38 -13.29 -11.01
N MET A 60 -2.49 -14.05 -9.92
CA MET A 60 -1.35 -14.69 -9.25
C MET A 60 -0.44 -15.52 -10.17
N PRO A 61 -0.94 -16.29 -11.16
CA PRO A 61 -0.08 -17.01 -12.11
C PRO A 61 0.82 -16.10 -12.98
N HIS A 62 0.47 -14.82 -13.08
CA HIS A 62 1.20 -13.80 -13.83
C HIS A 62 2.03 -12.87 -12.92
N ALA A 63 2.04 -13.12 -11.61
CA ALA A 63 2.78 -12.31 -10.65
C ALA A 63 4.29 -12.50 -10.81
N ASN A 64 5.04 -11.41 -10.71
CA ASN A 64 6.49 -11.43 -10.75
C ASN A 64 7.05 -11.86 -9.40
N GLN A 65 7.91 -12.88 -9.37
CA GLN A 65 8.58 -13.29 -8.14
C GLN A 65 9.82 -12.42 -7.89
N ALA A 66 9.91 -11.88 -6.68
CA ALA A 66 11.11 -11.23 -6.17
C ALA A 66 11.75 -12.11 -5.09
N ASP A 67 13.07 -12.30 -5.16
CA ASP A 67 13.86 -12.99 -4.15
C ASP A 67 15.26 -12.37 -4.11
N SER A 68 15.62 -11.75 -3.00
CA SER A 68 16.92 -11.08 -2.85
C SER A 68 17.35 -10.99 -1.40
N LEU A 69 18.65 -10.95 -1.17
CA LEU A 69 19.23 -10.44 0.07
C LEU A 69 19.39 -8.93 -0.05
N ARG A 70 18.96 -8.20 0.99
CA ARG A 70 19.13 -6.76 1.07
C ARG A 70 19.33 -6.31 2.51
N ASN A 71 20.05 -5.21 2.70
CA ASN A 71 20.14 -4.55 4.00
C ASN A 71 18.95 -3.61 4.21
N CYS A 72 18.93 -2.92 5.35
CA CYS A 72 17.87 -1.99 5.72
C CYS A 72 17.74 -0.74 4.82
N TYR A 73 18.72 -0.50 3.96
CA TYR A 73 18.74 0.59 2.97
C TYR A 73 18.51 0.07 1.54
N LEU A 74 17.96 -1.14 1.41
CA LEU A 74 17.65 -1.81 0.14
C LEU A 74 18.88 -2.13 -0.74
N GLN A 75 20.10 -1.99 -0.24
CA GLN A 75 21.31 -2.38 -0.95
C GLN A 75 21.44 -3.91 -0.97
N ARG A 76 21.84 -4.46 -2.12
CA ARG A 76 21.90 -5.92 -2.35
C ARG A 76 23.26 -6.55 -2.02
N TYR A 77 24.23 -5.73 -1.64
CA TYR A 77 25.59 -6.16 -1.32
C TYR A 77 26.05 -5.50 -0.03
N PRO A 78 26.88 -6.19 0.78
CA PRO A 78 27.53 -5.57 1.92
C PRO A 78 28.53 -4.50 1.46
N ASP A 79 28.75 -3.53 2.33
CA ASP A 79 29.69 -2.43 2.15
C ASP A 79 31.01 -2.75 2.89
N PRO A 80 32.10 -3.03 2.16
CA PRO A 80 33.38 -3.46 2.75
C PRO A 80 34.07 -2.35 3.58
N LEU A 81 33.56 -1.12 3.54
CA LEU A 81 34.05 -0.02 4.37
C LEU A 81 33.54 -0.08 5.82
N PHE A 82 32.60 -0.98 6.13
CA PHE A 82 31.98 -1.10 7.45
C PHE A 82 32.19 -2.49 8.06
N PRO A 83 32.14 -2.63 9.41
CA PRO A 83 32.15 -3.92 10.09
C PRO A 83 30.94 -4.80 9.75
N ASP A 84 31.03 -6.10 10.03
CA ASP A 84 29.96 -7.08 9.72
C ASP A 84 28.64 -6.84 10.49
N ASP A 85 28.71 -6.27 11.69
CA ASP A 85 27.56 -5.96 12.55
C ASP A 85 26.93 -4.58 12.26
N HIS A 86 27.49 -3.82 11.32
CA HIS A 86 26.93 -2.54 10.91
C HIS A 86 25.61 -2.74 10.11
N PRO A 87 24.59 -1.86 10.22
CA PRO A 87 23.32 -2.00 9.49
C PRO A 87 23.43 -2.09 7.95
N ARG A 88 24.56 -1.64 7.38
CA ARG A 88 24.87 -1.82 5.94
C ARG A 88 25.27 -3.24 5.56
N ASN A 89 25.71 -4.04 6.53
CA ASN A 89 26.23 -5.40 6.35
C ASN A 89 25.32 -6.48 6.96
N ILE A 90 24.30 -6.08 7.73
CA ILE A 90 23.21 -6.98 8.14
C ILE A 90 22.28 -7.21 6.93
N MET A 91 22.44 -8.36 6.28
CA MET A 91 21.67 -8.74 5.09
C MET A 91 20.49 -9.64 5.48
N ASN A 92 19.28 -9.22 5.13
CA ASN A 92 18.05 -9.99 5.34
C ASN A 92 17.45 -10.42 4.00
N ARG A 93 16.92 -11.64 3.93
CA ARG A 93 16.21 -12.09 2.73
C ARG A 93 14.85 -11.40 2.65
N ALA A 94 14.47 -11.02 1.45
CA ALA A 94 13.12 -10.60 1.11
C ALA A 94 12.65 -11.39 -0.10
N ARG A 95 11.53 -12.07 0.07
CA ARG A 95 10.91 -12.92 -0.92
C ARG A 95 9.42 -12.69 -0.92
N TYR A 96 8.85 -12.44 -2.09
CA TYR A 96 7.42 -12.18 -2.29
C TYR A 96 7.09 -12.27 -3.78
N ARG A 97 5.80 -12.24 -4.11
CA ARG A 97 5.31 -12.02 -5.48
C ARG A 97 4.68 -10.64 -5.58
N MET A 98 4.81 -10.00 -6.72
CA MET A 98 4.22 -8.70 -6.99
C MET A 98 3.40 -8.75 -8.27
N ILE A 99 2.15 -8.28 -8.19
CA ILE A 99 1.28 -8.06 -9.34
C ILE A 99 1.35 -6.56 -9.66
N PRO A 100 1.95 -6.16 -10.79
CA PRO A 100 2.01 -4.76 -11.20
C PRO A 100 0.65 -4.24 -11.68
N ALA A 101 0.50 -2.91 -11.68
CA ALA A 101 -0.77 -2.26 -11.94
C ALA A 101 -1.32 -2.52 -13.35
N ASP A 102 -0.49 -2.70 -14.37
CA ASP A 102 -0.90 -2.93 -15.75
C ASP A 102 -1.68 -4.24 -15.97
N LEU A 103 -1.50 -5.24 -15.09
CA LEU A 103 -2.25 -6.50 -15.14
C LEU A 103 -3.70 -6.38 -14.67
N PHE A 104 -4.03 -5.37 -13.85
CA PHE A 104 -5.40 -5.17 -13.36
C PHE A 104 -6.29 -4.54 -14.43
N ALA A 105 -7.57 -4.93 -14.48
CA ALA A 105 -8.52 -4.31 -15.39
C ALA A 105 -8.77 -2.84 -14.99
N ALA A 106 -9.11 -1.98 -15.95
CA ALA A 106 -9.47 -0.58 -15.65
C ALA A 106 -10.63 -0.48 -14.63
N GLU A 107 -11.52 -1.46 -14.64
CA GLU A 107 -12.66 -1.55 -13.73
C GLU A 107 -12.32 -2.09 -12.34
N SER A 108 -11.06 -2.47 -12.09
CA SER A 108 -10.60 -2.98 -10.79
C SER A 108 -10.96 -2.00 -9.67
N PRO A 109 -11.54 -2.48 -8.55
CA PRO A 109 -11.83 -1.62 -7.39
C PRO A 109 -10.58 -0.92 -6.85
N LEU A 110 -9.41 -1.56 -6.93
CA LEU A 110 -8.13 -0.98 -6.53
C LEU A 110 -7.77 0.22 -7.42
N LYS A 111 -7.85 0.06 -8.76
CA LYS A 111 -7.57 1.15 -9.70
C LYS A 111 -8.56 2.30 -9.53
N LYS A 112 -9.85 1.99 -9.43
CA LYS A 112 -10.89 3.01 -9.18
C LYS A 112 -10.56 3.81 -7.94
N LEU A 113 -10.24 3.15 -6.82
CA LEU A 113 -9.90 3.85 -5.59
C LEU A 113 -8.67 4.75 -5.74
N TYR A 114 -7.59 4.24 -6.32
CA TYR A 114 -6.35 4.99 -6.50
C TYR A 114 -6.53 6.26 -7.32
N PHE A 115 -7.26 6.18 -8.44
CA PHE A 115 -7.49 7.32 -9.33
C PHE A 115 -8.62 8.25 -8.85
N TRP A 116 -9.47 7.81 -7.92
CA TRP A 116 -10.59 8.59 -7.42
C TRP A 116 -10.15 9.81 -6.61
N ASN A 117 -10.51 11.00 -7.10
CA ASN A 117 -10.04 12.28 -6.55
C ASN A 117 -10.41 12.51 -5.06
N PRO A 118 -11.63 12.16 -4.58
CA PRO A 118 -11.97 12.28 -3.16
C PRO A 118 -11.04 11.47 -2.25
N PHE A 119 -10.63 10.27 -2.64
CA PHE A 119 -9.69 9.48 -1.86
C PHE A 119 -8.29 10.10 -1.83
N ARG A 120 -7.76 10.53 -2.98
CA ARG A 120 -6.48 11.26 -3.03
C ARG A 120 -6.52 12.54 -2.19
N THR A 121 -7.64 13.25 -2.20
CA THR A 121 -7.85 14.45 -1.37
C THR A 121 -7.88 14.08 0.12
N LEU A 122 -8.55 12.99 0.50
CA LEU A 122 -8.52 12.48 1.88
C LEU A 122 -7.08 12.21 2.32
N ILE A 123 -6.31 11.45 1.53
CA ILE A 123 -4.93 11.10 1.89
C ILE A 123 -4.06 12.35 1.97
N ALA A 124 -4.15 13.27 0.98
CA ALA A 124 -3.41 14.54 0.99
C ALA A 124 -3.64 15.30 2.30
N ARG A 125 -4.91 15.41 2.73
CA ARG A 125 -5.26 16.10 3.98
C ARG A 125 -4.75 15.36 5.20
N ILE A 126 -4.81 14.03 5.23
CA ILE A 126 -4.26 13.23 6.33
C ILE A 126 -2.76 13.45 6.50
N VAL A 127 -1.99 13.43 5.40
CA VAL A 127 -0.52 13.53 5.45
C VAL A 127 -0.02 14.98 5.44
N GLY A 128 -0.92 15.97 5.41
CA GLY A 128 -0.57 17.39 5.47
C GLY A 128 -0.12 17.98 4.13
N GLU A 129 -0.36 17.29 3.02
CA GLU A 129 0.00 17.74 1.68
C GLU A 129 -1.13 18.52 1.01
N SER A 130 -0.75 19.49 0.17
CA SER A 130 -1.71 20.31 -0.58
C SER A 130 -2.43 19.53 -1.69
N VAL A 131 -1.70 18.63 -2.36
CA VAL A 131 -2.19 17.81 -3.47
C VAL A 131 -1.33 16.56 -3.61
N LEU A 132 -1.95 15.46 -4.05
CA LEU A 132 -1.25 14.23 -4.42
C LEU A 132 -1.51 13.91 -5.89
N TYR A 133 -0.46 13.51 -6.58
CA TYR A 133 -0.49 13.14 -8.00
C TYR A 133 -0.40 11.62 -8.15
N PRO A 134 -1.07 11.03 -9.15
CA PRO A 134 -0.83 9.64 -9.53
C PRO A 134 0.65 9.42 -9.92
N SER A 135 1.15 8.22 -9.67
CA SER A 135 2.48 7.79 -10.12
C SER A 135 2.61 7.87 -11.64
N GLU A 136 3.75 8.37 -12.13
CA GLU A 136 4.09 8.37 -13.56
C GLU A 136 4.52 6.99 -14.06
N ASP A 137 5.11 6.15 -13.19
CA ASP A 137 5.39 4.75 -13.52
C ASP A 137 4.05 4.01 -13.67
N PRO A 138 3.69 3.48 -14.85
CA PRO A 138 2.41 2.82 -15.09
C PRO A 138 2.22 1.52 -14.29
N LEU A 139 3.29 0.95 -13.71
CA LEU A 139 3.26 -0.31 -12.96
C LEU A 139 2.99 -0.13 -11.46
N GLN A 140 3.17 1.09 -10.93
CA GLN A 140 3.12 1.39 -9.49
C GLN A 140 1.76 1.84 -8.90
N PRO A 141 0.80 2.43 -9.66
CA PRO A 141 -0.45 2.96 -9.11
C PRO A 141 -1.17 2.01 -8.15
N VAL A 142 -1.26 0.73 -8.54
CA VAL A 142 -1.74 -0.35 -7.69
C VAL A 142 -0.81 -1.54 -7.85
N ASN A 143 0.21 -1.63 -7.00
CA ASN A 143 1.00 -2.86 -6.88
C ASN A 143 0.46 -3.70 -5.72
N VAL A 144 0.27 -5.00 -5.94
CA VAL A 144 -0.16 -5.94 -4.90
C VAL A 144 0.99 -6.87 -4.58
N ILE A 145 1.42 -6.87 -3.32
CA ILE A 145 2.48 -7.74 -2.81
C ILE A 145 1.84 -8.92 -2.09
N CYS A 146 2.17 -10.13 -2.55
CA CYS A 146 1.66 -11.38 -2.02
C CYS A 146 2.79 -12.19 -1.38
N TYR A 147 2.54 -12.70 -0.18
CA TYR A 147 3.46 -13.55 0.57
C TYR A 147 2.90 -14.96 0.68
N GLY A 148 3.65 -15.96 0.23
CA GLY A 148 3.38 -17.37 0.49
C GLY A 148 4.07 -17.91 1.75
N SER A 149 3.91 -19.19 2.02
CA SER A 149 4.59 -19.84 3.15
C SER A 149 6.12 -19.73 3.02
N GLY A 150 6.76 -19.14 4.02
CA GLY A 150 8.21 -18.92 4.06
C GLY A 150 8.70 -17.70 3.28
N ASP A 151 7.79 -16.96 2.63
CA ASP A 151 8.08 -15.64 2.11
C ASP A 151 8.18 -14.64 3.26
N GLN A 152 8.98 -13.59 3.08
CA GLN A 152 9.21 -12.59 4.12
C GLN A 152 9.59 -11.25 3.51
N SER A 153 9.21 -10.17 4.19
CA SER A 153 9.75 -8.85 3.90
C SER A 153 11.02 -8.64 4.71
N ALA A 154 12.10 -8.18 4.07
CA ALA A 154 13.28 -7.75 4.82
C ALA A 154 12.94 -6.47 5.56
N TRP A 155 13.44 -6.31 6.79
CA TRP A 155 13.34 -5.04 7.49
C TRP A 155 14.09 -3.94 6.71
N HIS A 156 13.43 -2.82 6.40
CA HIS A 156 13.99 -1.72 5.63
C HIS A 156 13.32 -0.38 5.94
N TYR A 157 13.98 0.69 5.52
CA TYR A 157 13.38 2.00 5.32
C TYR A 157 12.94 2.18 3.87
N ASP A 158 11.83 2.89 3.66
CA ASP A 158 11.49 3.40 2.33
C ASP A 158 12.45 4.55 1.99
N SER A 159 13.06 4.51 0.80
CA SER A 159 14.15 5.42 0.44
C SER A 159 13.70 6.76 -0.16
N ASP A 160 12.65 6.73 -0.98
CA ASP A 160 12.32 7.85 -1.89
C ASP A 160 10.90 8.41 -1.71
N ASN A 161 10.14 7.89 -0.74
CA ASN A 161 8.75 8.30 -0.51
C ASN A 161 8.62 9.11 0.79
N ALA A 162 7.89 10.23 0.74
CA ALA A 162 7.57 11.03 1.93
C ALA A 162 6.63 10.28 2.90
N PHE A 163 5.80 9.37 2.37
CA PHE A 163 4.95 8.47 3.12
C PHE A 163 4.59 7.26 2.25
N THR A 164 4.15 6.17 2.90
CA THR A 164 3.66 4.97 2.23
C THR A 164 2.26 4.64 2.72
N MET A 165 1.41 4.19 1.80
CA MET A 165 0.09 3.66 2.09
C MET A 165 0.06 2.19 1.75
N THR A 166 -0.41 1.37 2.69
CA THR A 166 -0.65 -0.05 2.46
C THR A 166 -2.10 -0.36 2.74
N LEU A 167 -2.74 -1.04 1.79
CA LEU A 167 -4.06 -1.62 1.97
C LEU A 167 -3.91 -3.12 2.22
N MET A 168 -4.23 -3.55 3.44
CA MET A 168 -4.25 -4.96 3.78
C MET A 168 -5.47 -5.64 3.13
N LEU A 169 -5.24 -6.51 2.16
CA LEU A 169 -6.30 -7.27 1.47
C LEU A 169 -6.62 -8.59 2.18
N GLN A 170 -5.59 -9.28 2.67
CA GLN A 170 -5.72 -10.54 3.37
C GLN A 170 -4.60 -10.66 4.40
N SER A 171 -4.97 -10.87 5.65
CA SER A 171 -4.02 -11.20 6.71
C SER A 171 -3.58 -12.66 6.62
N ALA A 172 -2.34 -12.96 7.01
CA ALA A 172 -1.92 -14.33 7.25
C ALA A 172 -2.74 -14.95 8.40
N GLU A 173 -2.95 -16.27 8.35
CA GLU A 173 -3.62 -17.00 9.44
C GLU A 173 -2.76 -17.00 10.71
N ARG A 174 -1.43 -17.08 10.55
CA ARG A 174 -0.41 -17.10 11.61
C ARG A 174 0.91 -16.52 11.08
N GLY A 175 1.74 -16.01 11.99
CA GLY A 175 3.09 -15.51 11.75
C GLY A 175 3.89 -15.55 13.03
#